data_AF-A0A1F8PYY7-F1
#
_entry.id   AF-A0A1F8PYY7-F1
#
_cell.length_a   1.000
_cell.length_b   1.000
_cell.length_c   1.000
_cell.angle_alpha   90.00
_cell.angle_beta   90.00
_cell.angle_gamma   90.00
#
_symmetry.space_group_name_H-M   'P 1'
#
loop_
_entity.id
_entity.type
_entity.pdbx_description
1 polymer ?
#
loop_
_entity_poly.entity_id
_entity_poly.type
_entity_poly.pdbx_seq_one_letter_code
_entity_poly.pdbx_strand_id
1 'polypeptide(L)'
;MALFSQMQPSDQAHSLAVMAQIKTSPDGVPETYLHDLLVASLLHDVGKSRYPLSIWERAIIVVSEAMFPSQVERLGAASPDGWRKAFVIAKMHPEWGASMAAEASTTPLAIQLIREHQNPIPGETESISYQLLRRLQAADDDH
;
A
#
# COMPACT_ATOMS: atom_id res chain seq x y z
N MET A 1 10.27 5.59 -11.47
CA MET A 1 9.46 6.24 -12.53
C MET A 1 8.52 5.25 -13.21
N ALA A 2 9.00 4.15 -13.81
CA ALA A 2 8.14 3.21 -14.54
C ALA A 2 7.07 2.48 -13.70
N LEU A 3 7.32 2.23 -12.41
CA LEU A 3 6.36 1.61 -11.50
C LEU A 3 5.22 2.56 -11.11
N PHE A 4 5.56 3.76 -10.65
CA PHE A 4 4.58 4.78 -10.27
C PHE A 4 3.60 5.11 -11.41
N SER A 5 4.06 5.16 -12.66
CA SER A 5 3.20 5.40 -13.82
C SER A 5 2.20 4.27 -14.13
N GLN A 6 2.35 3.09 -13.54
CA GLN A 6 1.39 1.98 -13.69
C GLN A 6 0.19 2.11 -12.75
N MET A 7 0.31 2.92 -11.69
CA MET A 7 -0.75 3.17 -10.73
C MET A 7 -1.89 3.97 -11.39
N GLN A 8 -3.11 3.79 -10.89
CA GLN A 8 -4.23 4.61 -11.37
C GLN A 8 -4.00 6.09 -11.01
N PRO A 9 -4.56 7.06 -11.76
CA PRO A 9 -4.37 8.48 -11.45
C PRO A 9 -4.78 8.87 -10.03
N SER A 10 -5.81 8.24 -9.45
CA SER A 10 -6.20 8.43 -8.06
C SER A 10 -5.13 7.96 -7.09
N ASP A 11 -4.57 6.78 -7.32
CA ASP A 11 -3.55 6.17 -6.47
C ASP A 11 -2.23 6.96 -6.59
N GLN A 12 -1.91 7.48 -7.78
CA GLN A 12 -0.77 8.39 -7.98
C GLN A 12 -0.92 9.68 -7.17
N ALA A 13 -2.11 10.32 -7.22
CA ALA A 13 -2.38 11.53 -6.47
C ALA A 13 -2.31 11.28 -4.96
N HIS A 14 -2.89 10.16 -4.51
CA HIS A 14 -2.82 9.69 -3.12
C HIS A 14 -1.37 9.54 -2.65
N SER A 15 -0.57 8.72 -3.34
CA SER A 15 0.83 8.48 -2.96
C SER A 15 1.69 9.76 -2.99
N LEU A 16 1.40 10.71 -3.89
CA LEU A 16 2.07 12.02 -3.89
C LEU A 16 1.69 12.86 -2.67
N ALA A 17 0.44 12.81 -2.22
CA ALA A 17 -0.02 13.52 -1.02
C ALA A 17 0.64 12.96 0.24
N VAL A 18 0.65 11.63 0.40
CA VAL A 18 1.36 10.91 1.48
C VAL A 18 2.85 11.28 1.48
N MET A 19 3.51 11.20 0.33
CA MET A 19 4.92 11.57 0.20
C MET A 19 5.16 13.04 0.57
N ALA A 20 4.29 13.96 0.12
CA ALA A 20 4.41 15.38 0.44
C ALA A 20 4.30 15.63 1.94
N GLN A 21 3.34 14.97 2.61
CA GLN A 21 3.17 15.08 4.06
C GLN A 21 4.38 14.57 4.84
N ILE A 22 5.00 13.47 4.40
CA ILE A 22 6.24 12.96 4.99
C ILE A 22 7.39 13.97 4.83
N LYS A 23 7.49 14.64 3.67
CA LYS A 23 8.52 15.66 3.43
C LYS A 23 8.31 16.93 4.26
N THR A 24 7.07 17.33 4.50
CA THR A 24 6.77 18.55 5.29
C THR A 24 6.91 18.33 6.78
N SER A 25 6.72 17.09 7.25
CA SER A 25 6.83 16.72 8.66
C SER A 25 7.63 15.42 8.83
N PRO A 26 8.97 15.46 8.69
CA PRO A 26 9.84 14.29 8.81
C PRO A 26 10.10 13.87 10.27
N ASP A 27 9.39 14.45 11.24
CA ASP A 27 9.65 14.29 12.68
C ASP A 27 9.88 12.82 13.09
N GLY A 28 10.98 12.58 13.79
CA GLY A 28 11.37 11.25 14.27
C GLY A 28 12.00 10.33 13.21
N VAL A 29 12.14 10.77 11.96
CA VAL A 29 12.80 9.99 10.90
C VAL A 29 14.25 10.48 10.71
N PRO A 30 15.27 9.61 10.90
CA PRO A 30 16.64 9.96 10.56
C PRO A 30 16.81 10.19 9.07
N GLU A 31 17.55 11.23 8.69
CA GLU A 31 17.78 11.61 7.29
C GLU A 31 18.30 10.46 6.42
N THR A 32 19.14 9.60 7.00
CA THR A 32 19.68 8.38 6.35
C THR A 32 18.61 7.46 5.77
N TYR A 33 17.42 7.42 6.37
CA TYR A 33 16.31 6.55 5.97
C TYR A 33 15.16 7.29 5.28
N LEU A 34 15.24 8.62 5.20
CA LEU A 34 14.20 9.43 4.59
C LEU A 34 14.00 9.06 3.11
N HIS A 35 15.07 8.76 2.38
CA HIS A 35 14.96 8.34 0.98
C HIS A 35 14.10 7.08 0.83
N ASP A 36 14.36 6.04 1.63
CA ASP A 36 13.63 4.77 1.56
C ASP A 36 12.16 4.95 1.94
N LEU A 37 11.87 5.79 2.94
CA LEU A 37 10.51 6.15 3.34
C LEU A 37 9.76 6.91 2.24
N LEU A 38 10.42 7.83 1.54
CA LEU A 38 9.82 8.56 0.41
C LEU A 38 9.57 7.64 -0.78
N VAL A 39 10.46 6.71 -1.07
CA VAL A 39 10.24 5.69 -2.11
C VAL A 39 9.07 4.78 -1.72
N ALA A 40 9.02 4.33 -0.47
CA ALA A 40 7.94 3.50 0.04
C ALA A 40 6.59 4.23 -0.02
N SER A 41 6.50 5.48 0.44
CA SER A 41 5.25 6.26 0.33
C SER A 41 4.78 6.46 -1.10
N LEU A 42 5.69 6.63 -2.06
CA LEU A 42 5.34 6.77 -3.47
C LEU A 42 4.84 5.46 -4.10
N LEU A 43 5.25 4.30 -3.58
CA LEU A 43 5.05 2.99 -4.22
C LEU A 43 4.24 2.00 -3.37
N HIS A 44 3.81 2.34 -2.15
CA HIS A 44 3.14 1.39 -1.23
C HIS A 44 1.92 0.73 -1.88
N ASP A 45 1.22 1.48 -2.72
CA ASP A 45 0.02 1.03 -3.43
C ASP A 45 0.26 0.47 -4.83
N VAL A 46 1.52 0.40 -5.29
CA VAL A 46 1.84 -0.02 -6.67
C VAL A 46 1.33 -1.42 -6.99
N GLY A 47 1.23 -2.31 -6.00
CA GLY A 47 0.68 -3.66 -6.18
C GLY A 47 -0.77 -3.68 -6.67
N LYS A 48 -1.55 -2.61 -6.44
CA LYS A 48 -2.92 -2.47 -6.95
C LYS A 48 -2.96 -2.44 -8.48
N SER A 49 -1.87 -1.98 -9.12
CA SER A 49 -1.74 -1.93 -10.59
C SER A 49 -1.60 -3.30 -11.25
N ARG A 50 -1.24 -4.36 -10.50
CA ARG A 50 -1.07 -5.71 -11.05
C ARG A 50 -2.39 -6.29 -11.59
N TYR A 51 -3.51 -5.92 -10.98
CA TYR A 51 -4.84 -6.31 -11.41
C TYR A 51 -5.77 -5.09 -11.34
N PRO A 52 -5.74 -4.19 -12.34
CA PRO A 52 -6.58 -3.00 -12.29
C PRO A 52 -8.05 -3.41 -12.21
N LEU A 53 -8.78 -2.82 -11.26
CA LEU A 53 -10.22 -2.91 -11.20
C LEU A 53 -10.81 -1.91 -12.19
N SER A 54 -11.71 -2.39 -13.03
CA SER A 54 -12.60 -1.53 -13.82
C SER A 54 -13.57 -0.78 -12.90
N ILE A 55 -14.08 0.35 -13.38
CA ILE A 55 -15.06 1.17 -12.67
C ILE A 55 -16.31 0.35 -12.29
N TRP A 56 -16.73 -0.58 -13.16
CA TRP A 56 -17.87 -1.46 -12.94
C TRP A 56 -17.62 -2.51 -11.85
N GLU A 57 -16.41 -3.09 -11.78
CA GLU A 57 -16.03 -4.00 -10.70
C GLU A 57 -16.10 -3.27 -9.35
N ARG A 58 -15.58 -2.04 -9.26
CA ARG A 58 -15.63 -1.21 -8.04
C ARG A 58 -17.05 -0.95 -7.56
N ALA A 59 -17.97 -0.61 -8.48
CA ALA A 59 -19.37 -0.39 -8.14
C ALA A 59 -20.04 -1.64 -7.55
N ILE A 60 -19.77 -2.82 -8.13
CA ILE A 60 -20.30 -4.09 -7.63
C ILE A 60 -19.79 -4.38 -6.22
N ILE A 61 -18.52 -4.12 -5.92
CA ILE A 61 -17.92 -4.36 -4.60
C ILE A 61 -18.62 -3.54 -3.52
N VAL A 62 -18.77 -2.22 -3.74
CA VAL A 62 -19.44 -1.32 -2.79
C VAL A 62 -20.87 -1.75 -2.51
N VAL A 63 -21.61 -2.16 -3.55
CA VAL A 63 -22.97 -2.68 -3.40
C VAL A 63 -22.99 -4.02 -2.65
N SER A 64 -21.99 -4.88 -2.88
CA SER A 64 -21.91 -6.21 -2.26
C SER A 64 -21.61 -6.14 -0.76
N GLU A 65 -20.70 -5.26 -0.34
CA GLU A 65 -20.35 -5.04 1.08
C GLU A 65 -21.55 -4.51 1.88
N ALA A 66 -22.36 -3.64 1.27
CA ALA A 66 -23.59 -3.15 1.88
C ALA A 66 -24.64 -4.26 2.09
N MET A 67 -24.56 -5.36 1.32
CA MET A 67 -25.59 -6.42 1.33
C MET A 67 -25.19 -7.66 2.14
N PHE A 68 -23.90 -8.06 2.20
CA PHE A 68 -23.49 -9.34 2.80
C PHE A 68 -22.13 -9.30 3.54
N PRO A 69 -22.01 -8.60 4.69
CA PRO A 69 -20.74 -8.41 5.38
C PRO A 69 -20.12 -9.69 6.01
N SER A 70 -20.91 -10.69 6.40
CA SER A 70 -20.44 -11.83 7.20
C SER A 70 -19.84 -13.02 6.43
N GLN A 71 -19.79 -12.96 5.09
CA GLN A 71 -19.22 -14.03 4.24
C GLN A 71 -17.83 -13.67 3.65
N VAL A 72 -17.29 -12.51 4.04
CA VAL A 72 -16.15 -11.86 3.38
C VAL A 72 -14.78 -12.39 3.85
N GLU A 73 -14.64 -12.82 5.11
CA GLU A 73 -13.33 -13.22 5.68
C GLU A 73 -12.71 -14.49 5.07
N ARG A 74 -13.51 -15.41 4.50
CA ARG A 74 -13.02 -16.72 4.04
C ARG A 74 -12.44 -16.76 2.63
N LEU A 75 -12.46 -15.64 1.89
CA LEU A 75 -12.32 -15.66 0.43
C LEU A 75 -10.99 -15.13 -0.14
N GLY A 76 -10.09 -14.62 0.69
CA GLY A 76 -8.76 -14.15 0.26
C GLY A 76 -7.75 -15.25 -0.12
N ALA A 77 -8.22 -16.43 -0.55
CA ALA A 77 -7.40 -17.60 -0.88
C ALA A 77 -7.74 -18.25 -2.25
N ALA A 78 -8.75 -17.75 -2.96
CA ALA A 78 -9.18 -18.30 -4.27
C ALA A 78 -9.01 -17.27 -5.40
N SER A 79 -8.94 -17.77 -6.65
CA SER A 79 -8.63 -17.04 -7.89
C SER A 79 -9.33 -15.66 -8.01
N PRO A 80 -8.67 -14.65 -8.61
CA PRO A 80 -9.16 -13.28 -8.70
C PRO A 80 -10.30 -13.12 -9.74
N ASP A 81 -11.47 -13.73 -9.50
CA ASP A 81 -12.65 -13.61 -10.38
C ASP A 81 -13.76 -12.78 -9.72
N GLY A 82 -14.27 -11.78 -10.45
CA GLY A 82 -15.41 -10.95 -10.06
C GLY A 82 -15.16 -10.07 -8.82
N TRP A 83 -16.15 -9.99 -7.92
CA TRP A 83 -16.09 -9.14 -6.72
C TRP A 83 -15.00 -9.53 -5.72
N ARG A 84 -14.58 -10.81 -5.71
CA ARG A 84 -13.49 -11.31 -4.85
C ARG A 84 -12.14 -10.71 -5.22
N LYS A 85 -12.00 -10.24 -6.46
CA LYS A 85 -10.79 -9.61 -6.99
C LYS A 85 -10.35 -8.43 -6.14
N ALA A 86 -11.27 -7.59 -5.66
CA ALA A 86 -10.89 -6.47 -4.79
C ALA A 86 -10.38 -6.89 -3.43
N PHE A 87 -10.98 -7.91 -2.80
CA PHE A 87 -10.46 -8.43 -1.54
C PHE A 87 -9.07 -9.06 -1.70
N VAL A 88 -8.88 -9.79 -2.80
CA VAL A 88 -7.56 -10.35 -3.13
C VAL A 88 -6.56 -9.21 -3.39
N ILE A 89 -6.93 -8.16 -4.13
CA ILE A 89 -6.06 -6.99 -4.35
C ILE A 89 -5.75 -6.29 -3.03
N ALA A 90 -6.77 -5.98 -2.22
CA ALA A 90 -6.60 -5.32 -0.93
C ALA A 90 -5.67 -6.13 -0.03
N LYS A 91 -5.78 -7.45 -0.01
CA LYS A 91 -4.90 -8.31 0.79
C LYS A 91 -3.50 -8.49 0.21
N MET A 92 -3.38 -8.60 -1.12
CA MET A 92 -2.13 -9.04 -1.77
C MET A 92 -1.31 -7.90 -2.36
N HIS A 93 -1.86 -6.69 -2.53
CA HIS A 93 -1.12 -5.57 -3.07
C HIS A 93 0.14 -5.19 -2.28
N PRO A 94 0.25 -5.37 -0.94
CA PRO A 94 1.51 -5.09 -0.26
C PRO A 94 2.61 -6.05 -0.72
N GLU A 95 2.30 -7.35 -0.81
CA GLU A 95 3.25 -8.38 -1.26
C GLU A 95 3.60 -8.22 -2.75
N TRP A 96 2.60 -7.95 -3.60
CA TRP A 96 2.83 -7.70 -5.02
C TRP A 96 3.64 -6.42 -5.24
N GLY A 97 3.33 -5.34 -4.51
CA GLY A 97 4.07 -4.09 -4.58
C GLY A 97 5.53 -4.28 -4.17
N ALA A 98 5.78 -5.05 -3.11
CA ALA A 98 7.12 -5.40 -2.68
C ALA A 98 7.88 -6.23 -3.74
N SER A 99 7.23 -7.21 -4.38
CA SER A 99 7.83 -7.97 -5.49
C SER A 99 8.18 -7.06 -6.66
N MET A 100 7.25 -6.17 -7.06
CA MET A 100 7.47 -5.23 -8.15
C MET A 100 8.62 -4.26 -7.85
N ALA A 101 8.70 -3.75 -6.61
CA ALA A 101 9.79 -2.90 -6.16
C ALA A 101 11.14 -3.64 -6.16
N ALA A 102 11.17 -4.92 -5.75
CA ALA A 102 12.34 -5.77 -5.80
C ALA A 102 12.83 -6.03 -7.24
N GLU A 103 11.91 -6.32 -8.16
CA GLU A 103 12.19 -6.48 -9.59
C GLU A 103 12.76 -5.18 -10.20
N ALA A 104 12.32 -4.02 -9.70
CA ALA A 104 12.86 -2.71 -10.07
C ALA A 104 14.17 -2.34 -9.35
N SER A 105 14.80 -3.27 -8.62
CA SER A 105 16.05 -3.06 -7.88
C SER A 105 15.97 -1.93 -6.84
N THR A 106 14.82 -1.80 -6.19
CA THR A 106 14.63 -0.88 -5.06
C THR A 106 15.41 -1.36 -3.82
N THR A 107 15.63 -0.47 -2.84
CA THR A 107 16.35 -0.82 -1.62
C THR A 107 15.58 -1.84 -0.76
N PRO A 108 16.28 -2.70 0.02
CA PRO A 108 15.62 -3.67 0.90
C PRO A 108 14.67 -3.03 1.92
N LEU A 109 15.02 -1.86 2.45
CA LEU A 109 14.22 -1.16 3.43
C LEU A 109 12.90 -0.66 2.81
N ALA A 110 12.95 0.00 1.65
CA ALA A 110 11.72 0.44 0.99
C ALA A 110 10.84 -0.74 0.56
N ILE A 111 11.43 -1.85 0.11
CA ILE A 111 10.69 -3.10 -0.19
C ILE A 111 9.97 -3.62 1.06
N GLN A 112 10.64 -3.61 2.22
CA GLN A 112 10.04 -4.03 3.48
C GLN A 112 8.88 -3.10 3.88
N LEU A 113 9.08 -1.78 3.81
CA LEU A 113 8.06 -0.80 4.14
C LEU A 113 6.81 -0.96 3.25
N ILE A 114 6.99 -1.17 1.94
CA ILE A 114 5.88 -1.45 1.00
C ILE A 114 5.17 -2.74 1.39
N ARG A 115 5.90 -3.80 1.74
CA ARG A 115 5.32 -5.10 2.11
C ARG A 115 4.47 -5.01 3.38
N GLU A 116 4.95 -4.25 4.37
CA GLU A 116 4.39 -4.23 5.71
C GLU A 116 3.46 -3.03 5.96
N HIS A 117 3.23 -2.15 4.98
CA HIS A 117 2.53 -0.87 5.21
C HIS A 117 1.14 -0.99 5.84
N GLN A 118 0.44 -2.11 5.69
CA GLN A 118 -0.87 -2.37 6.32
C GLN A 118 -0.81 -3.27 7.55
N ASN A 119 0.37 -3.80 7.89
CA ASN A 119 0.49 -4.69 9.03
C ASN A 119 0.39 -3.91 10.34
N PRO A 120 -0.30 -4.45 11.35
CA PRO A 120 -0.37 -3.81 12.65
C PRO A 120 1.02 -3.74 13.26
N ILE A 121 1.39 -2.57 13.76
CA ILE A 121 2.69 -2.34 14.37
C ILE A 121 2.61 -2.62 15.87
N PRO A 122 3.49 -3.45 16.44
CA PRO A 122 3.57 -3.63 17.89
C PRO A 122 3.78 -2.30 18.62
N GLY A 123 3.06 -2.08 19.72
CA GLY A 123 3.07 -0.80 20.46
C GLY A 123 4.45 -0.39 20.97
N GLU A 124 5.23 -1.33 21.50
CA GLU A 124 6.56 -1.06 22.06
C GLU A 124 7.63 -1.74 21.20
N THR A 125 8.20 -0.97 20.26
CA THR A 125 9.40 -1.42 19.53
C THR A 125 10.24 -0.24 19.11
N GLU A 126 11.55 -0.34 19.39
CA GLU A 126 12.55 0.68 19.05
C GLU A 126 13.13 0.49 17.64
N SER A 127 12.73 -0.55 16.90
CA SER A 127 13.27 -0.79 15.55
C SER A 127 13.03 0.40 14.65
N ILE A 128 14.08 0.83 13.95
CA ILE A 128 13.98 1.89 12.95
C ILE A 128 12.96 1.56 11.87
N SER A 129 12.88 0.29 11.43
CA SER A 129 11.91 -0.14 10.43
C SER A 129 10.46 0.12 10.87
N TYR A 130 10.14 -0.14 12.15
CA TYR A 130 8.81 0.09 12.69
C TYR A 130 8.52 1.58 12.95
N GLN A 131 9.53 2.39 13.26
CA GLN A 131 9.37 3.84 13.34
C GLN A 131 9.01 4.43 11.96
N LEU A 132 9.71 4.00 10.91
CA LEU A 132 9.42 4.39 9.53
C LEU A 132 8.05 3.89 9.08
N LEU A 133 7.68 2.65 9.44
CA LEU A 133 6.38 2.08 9.12
C LEU A 133 5.24 2.84 9.81
N ARG A 134 5.40 3.22 11.08
CA ARG A 134 4.45 4.09 11.79
C ARG A 134 4.29 5.42 11.09
N ARG A 135 5.40 6.02 10.63
CA ARG A 135 5.36 7.29 9.92
C ARG A 135 4.65 7.19 8.59
N LEU A 136 4.86 6.08 7.86
CA LEU A 136 4.17 5.79 6.62
C LEU A 136 2.66 5.62 6.84
N GLN A 137 2.25 4.77 7.79
CA GLN A 137 0.84 4.56 8.15
C GLN A 137 0.15 5.84 8.59
N ALA A 138 0.79 6.63 9.45
CA ALA A 138 0.23 7.89 9.91
C ALA A 138 0.04 8.92 8.79
N ALA A 139 0.86 8.87 7.72
CA ALA A 139 0.64 9.73 6.56
C ALA A 139 -0.46 9.22 5.63
N ASP A 140 -0.58 7.89 5.53
CA ASP A 140 -1.55 7.21 4.68
C ASP A 140 -2.97 7.37 5.23
N ASP A 141 -3.16 7.26 6.55
CA ASP A 141 -4.47 7.38 7.23
C ASP A 141 -5.09 8.80 7.13
N ASP A 142 -4.28 9.82 6.84
CA ASP A 142 -4.73 11.22 6.74
C ASP A 142 -5.34 11.58 5.35
N HIS A 143 -5.41 10.63 4.40
CA HIS A 143 -5.84 10.84 3.00
C HIS A 143 -6.77 9.75 2.49
#